data_AF-A0A836V3C4-F1
#
_entry.id   AF-A0A836V3C4-F1
#
_cell.length_a   1.000
_cell.length_b   1.000
_cell.length_c   1.000
_cell.angle_alpha   90.00
_cell.angle_beta   90.00
_cell.angle_gamma   90.00
#
_symmetry.space_group_name_H-M   'P 1'
#
loop_
_entity.id
_entity.type
_entity.pdbx_description
1 polymer ?
#
loop_
_entity_poly.entity_id
_entity_poly.type
_entity_poly.pdbx_seq_one_letter_code
_entity_poly.pdbx_strand_id
1 'polypeptide(L)'
;MTEASTRIYGIIAREAPVAVLFRRGPSQFVQLLKWNLTDDTFEHGQWLNGRIYERRADLSPSGKLVIYFAAKYKGPMTSWTAISKPPYLTAIALWEGMGAWGGGGLFDDETHIQLNHSITRMKLIDTFKLPDNVHVVPCGENSGSGEDSPLIDMRMARDGWTQTQSGEENYEIDLFNQQDNLAELEALQEQFGFMEGGKIWADKFFKETAEAKAKKKEEKKKKKYDLFMTLEPPDIHIKPDGERVLEMTTFGFHETNGPPWVQEYRVLSKDGEEIFNLGKTDWADWDHNGDLLFSQKGCIYRAKSENLCNPKQLIDLTSSQFSPVSAPEEFRNW
;
A
#
# COMPACT_ATOMS: atom_id res chain seq x y z
N MET A 1 6.33 19.95 16.11
CA MET A 1 6.22 19.54 14.69
C MET A 1 6.80 18.15 14.60
N THR A 2 6.03 17.18 14.16
CA THR A 2 6.50 15.81 13.98
C THR A 2 7.36 15.71 12.74
N GLU A 3 8.49 15.00 12.85
CA GLU A 3 9.39 14.73 11.74
C GLU A 3 8.62 13.93 10.69
N ALA A 4 8.29 14.59 9.58
CA ALA A 4 7.54 13.96 8.52
C ALA A 4 8.44 12.88 7.88
N SER A 5 7.99 11.63 7.90
CA SER A 5 8.79 10.47 7.49
C SER A 5 8.48 10.06 6.06
N THR A 6 9.52 9.79 5.28
CA THR A 6 9.40 9.16 3.96
C THR A 6 9.02 7.69 4.14
N ARG A 7 7.99 7.25 3.43
CA ARG A 7 7.50 5.86 3.41
C ARG A 7 7.67 5.29 2.02
N ILE A 8 8.03 4.03 1.94
CA ILE A 8 8.22 3.34 0.65
C ILE A 8 7.46 2.03 0.68
N TYR A 9 6.72 1.77 -0.38
CA TYR A 9 6.06 0.49 -0.61
C TYR A 9 6.50 -0.05 -1.96
N GLY A 10 6.88 -1.34 -2.01
CA GLY A 10 7.36 -2.00 -3.22
C GLY A 10 6.37 -3.02 -3.77
N ILE A 11 6.45 -3.26 -5.07
CA ILE A 11 5.82 -4.42 -5.74
C ILE A 11 6.86 -5.01 -6.69
N ILE A 12 7.11 -6.31 -6.59
CA ILE A 12 8.05 -7.05 -7.45
C ILE A 12 7.26 -7.71 -8.59
N ALA A 13 7.79 -7.61 -9.81
CA ALA A 13 7.21 -8.23 -10.99
C ALA A 13 7.40 -9.74 -10.89
N ARG A 14 6.35 -10.52 -11.15
CA ARG A 14 6.34 -11.97 -10.90
C ARG A 14 7.25 -12.77 -11.85
N GLU A 15 7.54 -12.24 -13.03
CA GLU A 15 8.26 -12.93 -14.10
C GLU A 15 9.49 -12.14 -14.60
N ALA A 16 9.87 -11.07 -13.90
CA ALA A 16 11.02 -10.24 -14.27
C ALA A 16 11.76 -9.70 -13.04
N PRO A 17 13.08 -9.45 -13.13
CA PRO A 17 13.87 -8.81 -12.07
C PRO A 17 13.60 -7.30 -12.03
N VAL A 18 12.34 -6.91 -11.92
CA VAL A 18 11.88 -5.52 -11.90
C VAL A 18 10.99 -5.34 -10.68
N ALA A 19 11.18 -4.24 -9.95
CA ALA A 19 10.23 -3.79 -8.95
C ALA A 19 9.84 -2.34 -9.23
N VAL A 20 8.66 -1.94 -8.74
CA VAL A 20 8.28 -0.53 -8.64
C VAL A 20 8.20 -0.13 -7.18
N LEU A 21 8.61 1.10 -6.89
CA LEU A 21 8.58 1.67 -5.55
C LEU A 21 7.71 2.92 -5.55
N PHE A 22 6.74 2.95 -4.64
CA PHE A 22 5.94 4.13 -4.34
C PHE A 22 6.55 4.84 -3.15
N ARG A 23 7.28 5.93 -3.40
CA ARG A 23 7.87 6.77 -2.34
C ARG A 23 6.88 7.88 -1.99
N ARG A 24 6.36 7.87 -0.76
CA ARG A 24 5.45 8.90 -0.22
C ARG A 24 6.11 9.70 0.89
N GLY A 25 5.75 10.97 1.00
CA GLY A 25 6.13 11.83 2.11
C GLY A 25 7.45 12.56 1.89
N PRO A 26 7.84 13.50 2.79
CA PRO A 26 7.03 14.03 3.89
C PRO A 26 5.79 14.85 3.45
N SER A 27 5.65 15.15 2.16
CA SER A 27 4.57 15.95 1.57
C SER A 27 3.45 15.11 0.94
N GLN A 28 2.41 15.75 0.38
CA GLN A 28 1.33 15.12 -0.41
C GLN A 28 1.80 14.60 -1.79
N PHE A 29 3.07 14.24 -1.91
CA PHE A 29 3.64 13.81 -3.17
C PHE A 29 4.04 12.35 -3.10
N VAL A 30 3.73 11.62 -4.16
CA VAL A 30 4.19 10.25 -4.39
C VAL A 30 5.09 10.24 -5.61
N GLN A 31 6.29 9.69 -5.49
CA GLN A 31 7.18 9.41 -6.61
C GLN A 31 7.11 7.92 -6.95
N LEU A 32 6.98 7.60 -8.24
CA LEU A 32 7.18 6.24 -8.73
C LEU A 32 8.65 6.07 -9.13
N LEU A 33 9.29 5.01 -8.65
CA LEU A 33 10.62 4.59 -9.10
C LEU A 33 10.50 3.19 -9.71
N LYS A 34 11.35 2.92 -10.70
CA LYS A 34 11.56 1.57 -11.21
C LYS A 34 12.93 1.09 -10.72
N TRP A 35 12.97 -0.12 -10.20
CA TRP A 35 14.16 -0.76 -9.66
C TRP A 35 14.49 -2.00 -10.48
N ASN A 36 15.68 -2.04 -11.06
CA ASN A 36 16.24 -3.23 -11.67
C ASN A 36 16.90 -4.10 -10.58
N LEU A 37 16.33 -5.27 -10.34
CA LEU A 37 16.78 -6.17 -9.28
C LEU A 37 18.07 -6.91 -9.65
N THR A 38 18.48 -6.93 -10.92
CA THR A 38 19.73 -7.59 -11.34
C THR A 38 20.97 -6.81 -10.89
N ASP A 39 20.96 -5.48 -11.01
CA ASP A 39 22.14 -4.63 -10.77
C ASP A 39 21.92 -3.52 -9.73
N ASP A 40 20.75 -3.48 -9.10
CA ASP A 40 20.35 -2.47 -8.12
C ASP A 40 20.36 -1.03 -8.67
N THR A 41 20.08 -0.87 -9.97
CA THR A 41 19.86 0.46 -10.57
C THR A 41 18.42 0.94 -10.35
N PHE A 42 18.29 2.25 -10.09
CA PHE A 42 17.01 2.91 -9.84
C PHE A 42 16.76 4.00 -10.88
N GLU A 43 15.63 3.92 -11.57
CA GLU A 43 15.13 4.97 -12.46
C GLU A 43 14.11 5.82 -11.69
N HIS A 44 14.46 7.08 -11.44
CA HIS A 44 13.58 8.04 -10.76
C HIS A 44 12.53 8.58 -11.73
N GLY A 45 11.27 8.33 -11.43
CA GLY A 45 10.16 8.62 -12.33
C GLY A 45 9.30 9.81 -11.94
N GLN A 46 8.06 9.73 -12.40
CA GLN A 46 7.09 10.81 -12.29
C GLN A 46 6.57 10.98 -10.85
N TRP A 47 6.28 12.24 -10.52
CA TRP A 47 5.66 12.62 -9.27
C TRP A 47 4.17 12.88 -9.47
N LEU A 48 3.36 12.41 -8.53
CA LEU A 48 1.96 12.79 -8.38
C LEU A 48 1.81 13.67 -7.13
N ASN A 49 1.21 14.85 -7.28
CA ASN A 49 0.64 15.60 -6.16
C ASN A 49 -0.75 15.03 -5.84
N GLY A 50 -0.84 14.18 -4.83
CA GLY A 50 -2.05 13.44 -4.47
C GLY A 50 -1.71 12.17 -3.70
N ARG A 51 -2.69 11.27 -3.61
CA ARG A 51 -2.55 9.94 -3.02
C ARG A 51 -2.42 8.90 -4.12
N ILE A 52 -1.54 7.94 -3.92
CA ILE A 52 -1.60 6.61 -4.53
C ILE A 52 -1.83 5.62 -3.40
N TYR A 53 -2.73 4.67 -3.59
CA TYR A 53 -3.00 3.59 -2.65
C TYR A 53 -2.23 2.36 -3.08
N GLU A 54 -1.06 2.19 -2.48
CA GLU A 54 -0.04 1.22 -2.89
C GLU A 54 -0.51 -0.23 -2.71
N ARG A 55 -1.43 -0.45 -1.75
CA ARG A 55 -2.09 -1.73 -1.47
C ARG A 55 -3.21 -2.08 -2.46
N ARG A 56 -3.66 -1.11 -3.27
CA ARG A 56 -4.63 -1.28 -4.37
C ARG A 56 -3.98 -1.20 -5.76
N ALA A 57 -2.66 -1.21 -5.79
CA ALA A 57 -1.87 -1.21 -7.01
C ALA A 57 -1.34 -2.61 -7.31
N ASP A 58 -0.96 -2.85 -8.55
CA ASP A 58 -0.31 -4.09 -8.96
C ASP A 58 0.67 -3.86 -10.09
N LEU A 59 1.64 -4.76 -10.21
CA LEU A 59 2.65 -4.75 -11.26
C LEU A 59 2.42 -5.95 -12.17
N SER A 60 2.33 -5.71 -13.47
CA SER A 60 2.24 -6.77 -14.49
C SER A 60 3.37 -7.79 -14.32
N PRO A 61 3.17 -9.07 -14.71
CA PRO A 61 4.19 -10.12 -14.58
C PRO A 61 5.58 -9.71 -15.07
N SER A 62 5.66 -9.02 -16.20
CA SER A 62 6.90 -8.55 -16.83
C SER A 62 7.46 -7.25 -16.24
N GLY A 63 6.70 -6.55 -15.41
CA GLY A 63 7.07 -5.25 -14.84
C GLY A 63 6.91 -4.06 -15.79
N LYS A 64 6.29 -4.24 -16.96
CA LYS A 64 6.14 -3.18 -17.98
C LYS A 64 4.97 -2.24 -17.72
N LEU A 65 3.95 -2.72 -17.03
CA LEU A 65 2.72 -2.00 -16.71
C LEU A 65 2.48 -2.01 -15.21
N VAL A 66 2.07 -0.88 -14.67
CA VAL A 66 1.55 -0.73 -13.30
C VAL A 66 0.11 -0.27 -13.36
N ILE A 67 -0.76 -0.90 -12.58
CA ILE A 67 -2.12 -0.44 -12.32
C ILE A 67 -2.15 0.14 -10.91
N TYR A 68 -2.78 1.30 -10.73
CA TYR A 68 -2.82 1.95 -9.42
C TYR A 68 -4.10 2.76 -9.24
N PHE A 69 -4.57 2.79 -7.99
CA PHE A 69 -5.61 3.72 -7.56
C PHE A 69 -4.99 5.00 -7.03
N ALA A 70 -5.51 6.15 -7.45
CA ALA A 70 -5.06 7.46 -7.01
C ALA A 70 -6.22 8.40 -6.70
N ALA A 71 -5.97 9.35 -5.81
CA ALA A 71 -6.96 10.35 -5.42
C ALA A 71 -6.34 11.73 -5.19
N LYS A 72 -7.11 12.77 -5.50
CA LYS A 72 -6.88 14.17 -5.08
C LYS A 72 -8.01 14.70 -4.20
N TYR A 73 -9.17 14.05 -4.23
CA TYR A 73 -10.42 14.44 -3.55
C TYR A 73 -10.91 15.85 -3.87
N LYS A 74 -10.41 16.44 -4.94
CA LYS A 74 -10.70 17.80 -5.41
C LYS A 74 -10.63 17.83 -6.93
N GLY A 75 -11.38 18.75 -7.54
CA GLY A 75 -11.44 18.88 -8.99
C GLY A 75 -12.48 17.96 -9.62
N PRO A 76 -12.55 17.95 -10.96
CA PRO A 76 -13.61 17.24 -11.69
C PRO A 76 -13.53 15.71 -11.56
N MET A 77 -12.32 15.16 -11.37
CA MET A 77 -12.08 13.74 -11.12
C MET A 77 -11.37 13.61 -9.77
N THR A 78 -12.11 13.18 -8.75
CA THR A 78 -11.66 13.16 -7.35
C THR A 78 -10.76 11.97 -7.05
N SER A 79 -11.00 10.83 -7.70
CA SER A 79 -10.18 9.63 -7.69
C SER A 79 -10.25 8.90 -9.03
N TRP A 80 -9.29 8.01 -9.30
CA TRP A 80 -9.20 7.25 -10.54
C TRP A 80 -8.35 5.99 -10.38
N THR A 81 -8.64 4.97 -11.19
CA THR A 81 -7.69 3.89 -11.47
C THR A 81 -7.01 4.18 -12.80
N ALA A 82 -5.70 4.04 -12.87
CA ALA A 82 -4.95 4.17 -14.10
C ALA A 82 -4.00 2.99 -14.31
N ILE A 83 -3.73 2.69 -15.58
CA ILE A 83 -2.59 1.87 -15.99
C ILE A 83 -1.55 2.82 -16.59
N SER A 84 -0.28 2.64 -16.23
CA SER A 84 0.85 3.37 -16.80
C SER A 84 2.07 2.45 -16.98
N LYS A 85 3.11 2.98 -17.65
CA LYS A 85 4.39 2.31 -17.83
C LYS A 85 5.42 2.85 -16.83
N PRO A 86 6.00 2.01 -15.93
CA PRO A 86 7.03 2.46 -15.00
C PRO A 86 8.27 3.03 -15.72
N PRO A 87 8.92 4.08 -15.20
CA PRO A 87 8.68 4.69 -13.89
C PRO A 87 7.67 5.87 -13.94
N TYR A 88 6.83 5.98 -14.96
CA TYR A 88 5.90 7.11 -15.11
C TYR A 88 4.48 6.78 -14.63
N LEU A 89 3.76 7.83 -14.21
CA LEU A 89 2.36 7.80 -13.77
C LEU A 89 1.44 8.41 -14.83
N THR A 90 1.93 8.57 -16.06
CA THR A 90 1.14 9.07 -17.17
C THR A 90 0.28 7.93 -17.67
N ALA A 91 -1.03 8.08 -17.53
CA ALA A 91 -1.98 7.02 -17.83
C ALA A 91 -1.98 6.68 -19.33
N ILE A 92 -2.03 5.38 -19.63
CA ILE A 92 -2.33 4.82 -20.97
C ILE A 92 -3.72 4.18 -21.01
N ALA A 93 -4.33 3.97 -19.84
CA ALA A 93 -5.75 3.70 -19.64
C ALA A 93 -6.19 4.30 -18.31
N LEU A 94 -7.43 4.76 -18.23
CA LEU A 94 -7.95 5.45 -17.05
C LEU A 94 -9.45 5.23 -16.88
N TRP A 95 -9.84 4.94 -15.63
CA TRP A 95 -11.22 4.80 -15.16
C TRP A 95 -11.47 5.78 -14.02
N GLU A 96 -12.58 6.50 -14.11
CA GLU A 96 -13.01 7.44 -13.07
C GLU A 96 -13.43 6.68 -11.80
N GLY A 97 -12.90 7.08 -10.65
CA GLY A 97 -13.25 6.52 -9.34
C GLY A 97 -14.47 7.21 -8.71
N MET A 98 -14.95 6.67 -7.60
CA MET A 98 -16.02 7.28 -6.80
C MET A 98 -15.60 7.43 -5.33
N GLY A 99 -14.77 8.45 -5.04
CA GLY A 99 -14.30 8.68 -3.68
C GLY A 99 -13.29 7.61 -3.27
N ALA A 100 -13.49 6.99 -2.11
CA ALA A 100 -12.51 6.08 -1.51
C ALA A 100 -12.89 4.59 -1.52
N TRP A 101 -14.08 4.26 -2.03
CA TRP A 101 -14.55 2.88 -2.16
C TRP A 101 -14.12 2.25 -3.49
N GLY A 102 -13.68 1.00 -3.43
CA GLY A 102 -13.14 0.27 -4.56
C GLY A 102 -11.88 0.94 -5.12
N GLY A 103 -11.76 0.93 -6.44
CA GLY A 103 -10.60 1.44 -7.15
C GLY A 103 -9.40 0.47 -7.08
N GLY A 104 -8.46 0.68 -8.00
CA GLY A 104 -7.32 -0.22 -8.20
C GLY A 104 -7.64 -1.41 -9.09
N GLY A 105 -6.71 -2.35 -9.15
CA GLY A 105 -6.87 -3.59 -9.92
C GLY A 105 -5.65 -4.50 -9.83
N LEU A 106 -5.76 -5.68 -10.41
CA LEU A 106 -4.72 -6.72 -10.48
C LEU A 106 -4.48 -7.13 -11.92
N PHE A 107 -3.25 -7.52 -12.21
CA PHE A 107 -2.91 -8.25 -13.43
C PHE A 107 -2.96 -9.75 -13.14
N ASP A 108 -3.87 -10.47 -13.81
CA ASP A 108 -3.81 -11.93 -13.88
C ASP A 108 -2.64 -12.33 -14.77
N ASP A 109 -2.53 -11.68 -15.92
CA ASP A 109 -1.39 -11.71 -16.84
C ASP A 109 -1.17 -10.34 -17.52
N GLU A 110 -0.35 -10.27 -18.57
CA GLU A 110 -0.06 -9.03 -19.31
C GLU A 110 -1.27 -8.41 -20.02
N THR A 111 -2.32 -9.20 -20.21
CA THR A 111 -3.49 -8.88 -21.04
C THR A 111 -4.82 -9.04 -20.29
N HIS A 112 -4.87 -9.79 -19.19
CA HIS A 112 -6.06 -9.96 -18.36
C HIS A 112 -5.95 -9.17 -17.07
N ILE A 113 -6.89 -8.24 -16.87
CA ILE A 113 -6.88 -7.26 -15.79
C ILE A 113 -8.17 -7.38 -15.00
N GLN A 114 -8.04 -7.60 -13.69
CA GLN A 114 -9.15 -7.45 -12.76
C GLN A 114 -9.21 -6.00 -12.28
N LEU A 115 -10.33 -5.33 -12.52
CA LEU A 115 -10.53 -3.93 -12.13
C LEU A 115 -11.53 -3.87 -10.97
N ASN A 116 -11.13 -3.30 -9.83
CA ASN A 116 -11.99 -3.19 -8.66
C ASN A 116 -12.94 -1.98 -8.75
N HIS A 117 -13.71 -1.93 -9.83
CA HIS A 117 -14.77 -0.95 -10.05
C HIS A 117 -16.11 -1.67 -10.10
N SER A 118 -17.20 -0.98 -9.74
CA SER A 118 -18.52 -1.56 -9.95
C SER A 118 -18.76 -1.73 -11.44
N ILE A 119 -19.50 -2.77 -11.83
CA ILE A 119 -19.71 -3.13 -13.25
C ILE A 119 -20.20 -1.92 -14.07
N THR A 120 -21.04 -1.07 -13.50
CA THR A 120 -21.58 0.14 -14.15
C THR A 120 -20.56 1.28 -14.28
N ARG A 121 -19.41 1.18 -13.62
CA ARG A 121 -18.33 2.19 -13.58
C ARG A 121 -17.03 1.73 -14.23
N MET A 122 -16.98 0.52 -14.78
CA MET A 122 -15.83 0.01 -15.55
C MET A 122 -15.69 0.66 -16.94
N LYS A 123 -16.46 1.72 -17.24
CA LYS A 123 -16.33 2.46 -18.51
C LYS A 123 -14.98 3.17 -18.53
N LEU A 124 -14.14 2.80 -19.50
CA LEU A 124 -12.91 3.52 -19.81
C LEU A 124 -13.22 4.96 -20.23
N ILE A 125 -12.40 5.92 -19.82
CA ILE A 125 -12.55 7.30 -20.30
C ILE A 125 -12.34 7.34 -21.82
N ASP A 126 -13.25 8.03 -22.53
CA ASP A 126 -13.39 8.01 -23.99
C ASP A 126 -12.13 8.43 -24.77
N THR A 127 -11.19 9.15 -24.13
CA THR A 127 -9.92 9.54 -24.75
C THR A 127 -8.88 8.40 -24.82
N PHE A 128 -9.11 7.30 -24.11
CA PHE A 128 -8.23 6.14 -24.10
C PHE A 128 -8.81 5.01 -24.94
N LYS A 129 -7.93 4.17 -25.48
CA LYS A 129 -8.29 2.94 -26.17
C LYS A 129 -7.39 1.81 -25.67
N LEU A 130 -7.99 0.71 -25.22
CA LEU A 130 -7.27 -0.50 -24.90
C LEU A 130 -6.90 -1.26 -26.19
N PRO A 131 -5.76 -1.96 -26.23
CA PRO A 131 -5.46 -2.94 -27.26
C PRO A 131 -6.55 -4.02 -27.31
N ASP A 132 -6.85 -4.54 -28.50
CA ASP A 132 -7.95 -5.50 -28.70
C ASP A 132 -7.77 -6.80 -27.92
N ASN A 133 -6.53 -7.15 -27.56
CA ASN A 133 -6.17 -8.32 -26.77
C ASN A 133 -6.17 -8.07 -25.26
N VAL A 134 -6.40 -6.84 -24.79
CA VAL A 134 -6.48 -6.54 -23.36
C VAL A 134 -7.92 -6.69 -22.88
N HIS A 135 -8.13 -7.60 -21.93
CA HIS A 135 -9.41 -7.94 -21.35
C HIS A 135 -9.51 -7.44 -19.92
N VAL A 136 -10.52 -6.62 -19.65
CA VAL A 136 -10.78 -6.08 -18.31
C VAL A 136 -12.05 -6.71 -17.75
N VAL A 137 -11.93 -7.34 -16.58
CA VAL A 137 -13.02 -8.03 -15.89
C VAL A 137 -13.23 -7.45 -14.49
N PRO A 138 -14.43 -7.57 -13.90
CA PRO A 138 -14.66 -7.18 -12.51
C PRO A 138 -13.76 -7.97 -11.55
N CYS A 139 -13.30 -7.32 -10.49
CA CYS A 139 -12.43 -7.93 -9.49
C CYS A 139 -13.24 -8.67 -8.41
N GLY A 140 -13.41 -9.98 -8.60
CA GLY A 140 -14.22 -10.82 -7.72
C GLY A 140 -15.71 -10.47 -7.71
N GLU A 141 -16.48 -11.16 -6.86
CA GLU A 141 -17.95 -10.99 -6.77
C GLU A 141 -18.34 -9.60 -6.24
N ASN A 142 -17.50 -9.02 -5.38
CA ASN A 142 -17.75 -7.75 -4.70
C ASN A 142 -17.01 -6.57 -5.37
N SER A 143 -16.74 -6.66 -6.67
CA SER A 143 -16.01 -5.63 -7.44
C SER A 143 -16.61 -4.23 -7.26
N GLY A 144 -15.76 -3.25 -6.95
CA GLY A 144 -16.16 -1.87 -6.68
C GLY A 144 -16.55 -1.60 -5.23
N SER A 145 -16.38 -2.57 -4.34
CA SER A 145 -16.55 -2.41 -2.90
C SER A 145 -15.22 -2.55 -2.17
N GLY A 146 -15.27 -2.32 -0.85
CA GLY A 146 -14.12 -2.43 0.04
C GLY A 146 -13.13 -1.27 -0.12
N GLU A 147 -12.10 -1.32 0.70
CA GLU A 147 -10.99 -0.37 0.65
C GLU A 147 -9.77 -1.07 0.04
N ASP A 148 -8.83 -1.51 0.86
CA ASP A 148 -7.66 -2.25 0.38
C ASP A 148 -8.00 -3.69 0.01
N SER A 149 -8.85 -4.33 0.82
CA SER A 149 -9.53 -5.57 0.46
C SER A 149 -10.61 -5.30 -0.58
N PRO A 150 -10.78 -6.17 -1.59
CA PRO A 150 -10.17 -7.50 -1.70
C PRO A 150 -8.79 -7.51 -2.38
N LEU A 151 -8.35 -6.40 -2.99
CA LEU A 151 -7.17 -6.37 -3.85
C LEU A 151 -5.88 -6.80 -3.14
N ILE A 152 -5.63 -6.26 -1.95
CA ILE A 152 -4.41 -6.58 -1.20
C ILE A 152 -4.37 -8.07 -0.82
N ASP A 153 -5.49 -8.63 -0.38
CA ASP A 153 -5.60 -10.02 0.05
C ASP A 153 -5.39 -10.97 -1.13
N MET A 154 -6.05 -10.71 -2.25
CA MET A 154 -5.90 -11.49 -3.48
C MET A 154 -4.48 -11.41 -4.04
N ARG A 155 -3.86 -10.23 -4.04
CA ARG A 155 -2.47 -10.05 -4.48
C ARG A 155 -1.50 -10.77 -3.57
N MET A 156 -1.65 -10.62 -2.26
CA MET A 156 -0.80 -11.28 -1.27
C MET A 156 -0.86 -12.80 -1.43
N ALA A 157 -2.07 -13.38 -1.50
CA ALA A 157 -2.25 -14.81 -1.73
C ALA A 157 -1.61 -15.28 -3.04
N ARG A 158 -1.83 -14.54 -4.15
CA ARG A 158 -1.22 -14.84 -5.46
C ARG A 158 0.30 -14.80 -5.40
N ASP A 159 0.87 -13.85 -4.65
CA ASP A 159 2.31 -13.60 -4.56
C ASP A 159 2.99 -14.44 -3.46
N GLY A 160 2.32 -15.47 -2.94
CA GLY A 160 2.87 -16.48 -2.04
C GLY A 160 2.77 -16.16 -0.55
N TRP A 161 2.08 -15.09 -0.18
CA TRP A 161 1.77 -14.80 1.22
C TRP A 161 0.58 -15.62 1.70
N THR A 162 0.64 -16.13 2.92
CA THR A 162 -0.46 -16.84 3.59
C THR A 162 -0.74 -16.20 4.94
N GLN A 163 -2.01 -15.90 5.21
CA GLN A 163 -2.44 -15.47 6.53
C GLN A 163 -2.47 -16.68 7.48
N THR A 164 -1.69 -16.64 8.56
CA THR A 164 -1.64 -17.70 9.58
C THR A 164 -2.37 -17.33 10.85
N GLN A 165 -2.62 -16.03 11.07
CA GLN A 165 -3.43 -15.51 12.16
C GLN A 165 -4.24 -14.32 11.67
N SER A 166 -5.56 -14.37 11.83
CA SER A 166 -6.40 -13.20 11.63
C SER A 166 -6.33 -12.32 12.86
N GLY A 167 -6.14 -11.02 12.65
CA GLY A 167 -6.26 -10.05 13.73
C GLY A 167 -7.71 -9.71 14.05
N GLU A 168 -8.01 -9.37 15.30
CA GLU A 168 -9.33 -8.86 15.71
C GLU A 168 -9.28 -7.36 15.96
N GLU A 169 -10.11 -6.61 15.23
CA GLU A 169 -10.17 -5.15 15.30
C GLU A 169 -10.72 -4.66 16.64
N ASN A 170 -9.94 -3.82 17.31
CA ASN A 170 -10.32 -3.13 18.53
C ASN A 170 -10.07 -1.63 18.36
N TYR A 171 -11.12 -0.82 18.46
CA TYR A 171 -11.08 0.62 18.24
C TYR A 171 -10.75 1.38 19.54
N GLU A 172 -9.96 2.44 19.47
CA GLU A 172 -9.70 3.30 20.64
C GLU A 172 -10.95 4.08 21.11
N ILE A 173 -11.95 4.23 20.24
CA ILE A 173 -13.22 4.91 20.52
C ILE A 173 -14.35 3.96 20.11
N ASP A 174 -15.38 3.88 20.95
CA ASP A 174 -16.60 3.14 20.61
C ASP A 174 -17.40 3.92 19.57
N LEU A 175 -17.10 3.65 18.29
CA LEU A 175 -17.74 4.30 17.15
C LEU A 175 -19.23 3.91 17.00
N PHE A 176 -19.66 2.81 17.61
CA PHE A 176 -20.99 2.22 17.39
C PHE A 176 -22.03 2.62 18.45
N ASN A 177 -21.59 3.09 19.62
CA ASN A 177 -22.49 3.47 20.72
C ASN A 177 -22.75 4.98 20.87
N GLN A 178 -22.36 5.83 19.91
CA GLN A 178 -22.72 7.26 19.89
C GLN A 178 -23.50 7.62 18.62
N GLN A 179 -24.72 8.13 18.80
CA GLN A 179 -25.69 8.39 17.71
C GLN A 179 -25.54 9.78 17.04
N ASP A 180 -24.81 10.71 17.66
CA ASP A 180 -24.67 12.07 17.14
C ASP A 180 -23.64 12.14 16.00
N ASN A 181 -23.99 12.81 14.90
CA ASN A 181 -23.14 13.09 13.72
C ASN A 181 -22.75 11.86 12.86
N LEU A 182 -23.42 10.71 12.99
CA LEU A 182 -23.15 9.50 12.21
C LEU A 182 -23.21 9.75 10.69
N ALA A 183 -24.20 10.50 10.21
CA ALA A 183 -24.35 10.81 8.78
C ALA A 183 -23.19 11.67 8.22
N GLU A 184 -22.61 12.57 9.01
CA GLU A 184 -21.45 13.37 8.60
C GLU A 184 -20.17 12.51 8.56
N LEU A 185 -20.04 11.56 9.50
CA LEU A 185 -18.97 10.56 9.51
C LEU A 185 -19.06 9.61 8.31
N GLU A 186 -20.26 9.09 8.02
CA GLU A 186 -20.52 8.23 6.87
C GLU A 186 -20.18 8.95 5.55
N ALA A 187 -20.60 10.22 5.38
CA ALA A 187 -20.28 11.00 4.20
C ALA A 187 -18.77 11.25 4.03
N LEU A 188 -18.03 11.47 5.13
CA LEU A 188 -16.58 11.62 5.08
C LEU A 188 -15.88 10.30 4.80
N GLN A 189 -16.36 9.20 5.37
CA GLN A 189 -15.85 7.86 5.07
C GLN A 189 -16.07 7.52 3.60
N GLU A 190 -17.23 7.85 3.04
CA GLU A 190 -17.51 7.68 1.61
C GLU A 190 -16.55 8.50 0.73
N GLN A 191 -16.27 9.74 1.13
CA GLN A 191 -15.43 10.62 0.35
C GLN A 191 -13.94 10.27 0.41
N PHE A 192 -13.44 9.85 1.59
CA PHE A 192 -12.00 9.78 1.86
C PHE A 192 -11.51 8.39 2.29
N GLY A 193 -12.39 7.51 2.77
CA GLY A 193 -12.05 6.14 3.19
C GLY A 193 -11.44 6.08 4.57
N PHE A 194 -11.79 5.08 5.37
CA PHE A 194 -11.34 4.91 6.73
C PHE A 194 -9.80 4.98 6.85
N MET A 195 -9.10 4.35 5.90
CA MET A 195 -7.63 4.23 5.88
C MET A 195 -6.85 5.53 5.57
N GLU A 196 -7.51 6.63 5.19
CA GLU A 196 -6.84 7.91 4.91
C GLU A 196 -6.94 8.94 6.04
N GLY A 197 -7.85 8.73 7.01
CA GLY A 197 -8.10 9.76 8.02
C GLY A 197 -8.78 9.33 9.32
N GLY A 198 -8.98 8.03 9.56
CA GLY A 198 -9.74 7.49 10.70
C GLY A 198 -9.48 8.20 12.03
N LYS A 199 -8.20 8.33 12.43
CA LYS A 199 -7.82 9.01 13.69
C LYS A 199 -8.13 10.51 13.71
N ILE A 200 -7.79 11.23 12.63
CA ILE A 200 -7.97 12.69 12.53
C ILE A 200 -9.46 13.03 12.56
N TRP A 201 -10.29 12.19 11.94
CA TRP A 201 -11.73 12.38 11.95
C TRP A 201 -12.32 12.03 13.31
N ALA A 202 -11.89 10.90 13.88
CA ALA A 202 -12.37 10.49 15.18
C ALA A 202 -12.13 11.57 16.25
N ASP A 203 -10.94 12.16 16.30
CA ASP A 203 -10.64 13.26 17.24
C ASP A 203 -11.48 14.53 16.99
N LYS A 204 -11.93 14.77 15.74
CA LYS A 204 -12.77 15.92 15.37
C LYS A 204 -14.23 15.72 15.77
N PHE A 205 -14.75 14.50 15.63
CA PHE A 205 -16.17 14.18 15.86
C PHE A 205 -16.45 13.72 17.29
N PHE A 206 -15.48 13.07 17.94
CA PHE A 206 -15.66 12.47 19.25
C PHE A 206 -14.88 13.24 20.31
N LYS A 207 -15.60 13.87 21.24
CA LYS A 207 -14.99 14.49 22.43
C LYS A 207 -14.92 13.47 23.55
N GLU A 208 -13.74 12.92 23.79
CA GLU A 208 -13.50 12.03 24.95
C GLU A 208 -13.80 12.76 26.27
N THR A 209 -14.50 12.07 27.18
CA THR A 209 -14.72 12.52 28.56
C THR A 209 -13.40 12.50 29.35
N ALA A 210 -13.32 13.27 30.44
CA ALA A 210 -12.11 13.30 31.28
C ALA A 210 -11.79 11.93 31.89
N GLU A 211 -12.80 11.14 32.21
CA GLU A 211 -12.68 9.76 32.72
C GLU A 211 -12.15 8.80 31.65
N ALA A 212 -12.65 8.91 30.41
CA ALA A 212 -12.12 8.15 29.27
C ALA A 212 -10.64 8.48 29.01
N LYS A 213 -10.25 9.77 29.07
CA LYS A 213 -8.85 10.21 28.93
C LYS A 213 -7.93 9.63 29.99
N ALA A 214 -8.38 9.56 31.24
CA ALA A 214 -7.58 9.01 32.35
C ALA A 214 -7.35 7.50 32.20
N LYS A 215 -8.42 6.74 31.91
CA LYS A 215 -8.35 5.29 31.66
C LYS A 215 -7.48 4.98 30.44
N LYS A 216 -7.64 5.74 29.35
CA LYS A 216 -6.83 5.63 28.12
C LYS A 216 -5.35 5.91 28.39
N LYS A 217 -5.00 6.89 29.22
CA LYS A 217 -3.59 7.16 29.59
C LYS A 217 -2.93 6.00 30.34
N GLU A 218 -3.71 5.22 31.09
CA GLU A 218 -3.23 4.04 31.81
C GLU A 218 -3.11 2.81 30.91
N GLU A 219 -4.08 2.58 30.03
CA GLU A 219 -4.04 1.51 29.01
C GLU A 219 -2.95 1.74 27.96
N LYS A 220 -2.74 3.00 27.55
CA LYS A 220 -1.70 3.39 26.58
C LYS A 220 -0.28 3.11 27.06
N LYS A 221 -0.04 3.07 28.38
CA LYS A 221 1.25 2.65 28.95
C LYS A 221 1.55 1.16 28.76
N LYS A 222 0.53 0.34 28.45
CA LYS A 222 0.65 -1.11 28.29
C LYS A 222 0.78 -1.56 26.83
N LYS A 223 0.43 -0.69 25.86
CA LYS A 223 0.46 -1.02 24.43
C LYS A 223 1.83 -0.70 23.81
N LYS A 224 2.30 -1.57 22.90
CA LYS A 224 3.57 -1.42 22.17
C LYS A 224 3.58 -0.19 21.24
N TYR A 225 2.45 0.13 20.63
CA TYR A 225 2.28 1.27 19.73
C TYR A 225 1.04 2.11 20.10
N ASP A 226 1.08 3.39 19.72
CA ASP A 226 -0.03 4.34 19.87
C ASP A 226 -0.92 4.35 18.62
N LEU A 227 -1.79 3.34 18.51
CA LEU A 227 -2.62 3.07 17.33
C LEU A 227 -4.06 3.53 17.55
N PHE A 228 -4.71 4.05 16.51
CA PHE A 228 -6.14 4.35 16.54
C PHE A 228 -7.01 3.09 16.56
N MET A 229 -6.61 2.09 15.78
CA MET A 229 -7.23 0.77 15.74
C MET A 229 -6.14 -0.26 15.98
N THR A 230 -6.33 -1.13 16.96
CA THR A 230 -5.42 -2.23 17.29
C THR A 230 -5.97 -3.55 16.78
N LEU A 231 -5.09 -4.48 16.43
CA LEU A 231 -5.42 -5.87 16.16
C LEU A 231 -4.97 -6.72 17.34
N GLU A 232 -5.90 -7.34 18.07
CA GLU A 232 -5.61 -8.17 19.24
C GLU A 232 -6.42 -9.49 19.23
N PRO A 233 -5.82 -10.63 18.87
CA PRO A 233 -4.40 -10.81 18.54
C PRO A 233 -4.01 -10.06 17.24
N PRO A 234 -2.71 -9.82 16.96
CA PRO A 234 -2.30 -9.15 15.73
C PRO A 234 -2.57 -10.02 14.51
N ASP A 235 -2.63 -9.42 13.34
CA ASP A 235 -2.70 -10.16 12.09
C ASP A 235 -1.29 -10.64 11.67
N ILE A 236 -1.16 -11.89 11.24
CA ILE A 236 0.13 -12.49 10.84
C ILE A 236 0.01 -13.11 9.46
N HIS A 237 0.93 -12.70 8.59
CA HIS A 237 1.14 -13.27 7.27
C HIS A 237 2.56 -13.82 7.15
N ILE A 238 2.72 -14.90 6.40
CA ILE A 238 4.01 -15.51 6.12
C ILE A 238 4.23 -15.68 4.62
N LYS A 239 5.48 -15.58 4.18
CA LYS A 239 5.90 -15.96 2.83
C LYS A 239 7.17 -16.82 2.89
N PRO A 240 7.08 -18.11 2.52
CA PRO A 240 8.23 -19.00 2.53
C PRO A 240 9.19 -18.71 1.37
N ASP A 241 10.48 -18.96 1.60
CA ASP A 241 11.54 -19.03 0.59
C ASP A 241 12.55 -20.11 0.98
N GLY A 242 12.38 -21.32 0.41
CA GLY A 242 13.14 -22.51 0.79
C GLY A 242 12.95 -22.89 2.26
N GLU A 243 14.05 -22.93 3.01
CA GLU A 243 14.10 -23.32 4.43
C GLU A 243 13.81 -22.14 5.39
N ARG A 244 13.37 -21.01 4.85
CA ARG A 244 13.18 -19.74 5.56
C ARG A 244 11.77 -19.21 5.34
N VAL A 245 11.31 -18.38 6.26
CA VAL A 245 10.00 -17.76 6.21
C VAL A 245 10.14 -16.28 6.54
N LEU A 246 9.62 -15.40 5.68
CA LEU A 246 9.42 -14.01 6.02
C LEU A 246 8.06 -13.89 6.71
N GLU A 247 8.05 -13.45 7.95
CA GLU A 247 6.84 -13.17 8.71
C GLU A 247 6.59 -11.65 8.73
N MET A 248 5.35 -11.26 8.46
CA MET A 248 4.82 -9.93 8.62
C MET A 248 3.76 -9.96 9.72
N THR A 249 3.98 -9.22 10.81
CA THR A 249 2.99 -9.03 11.88
C THR A 249 2.41 -7.61 11.78
N THR A 250 1.10 -7.50 11.61
CA THR A 250 0.37 -6.23 11.61
C THR A 250 -0.31 -6.03 12.96
N PHE A 251 0.10 -4.99 13.69
CA PHE A 251 -0.42 -4.67 15.03
C PHE A 251 -1.67 -3.80 15.01
N GLY A 252 -1.96 -3.18 13.87
CA GLY A 252 -3.09 -2.29 13.68
C GLY A 252 -2.73 -1.06 12.85
N PHE A 253 -3.54 -0.02 13.00
CA PHE A 253 -3.62 1.05 12.01
C PHE A 253 -3.57 2.46 12.63
N HIS A 254 -3.07 3.39 11.82
CA HIS A 254 -2.95 4.82 12.13
C HIS A 254 -2.22 5.13 13.45
N GLU A 255 -0.91 4.85 13.46
CA GLU A 255 -0.08 5.34 14.55
C GLU A 255 0.00 6.87 14.56
N THR A 256 -0.06 7.47 15.75
CA THR A 256 0.10 8.92 15.89
C THR A 256 1.44 9.38 15.29
N ASN A 257 1.38 10.18 14.22
CA ASN A 257 2.56 10.62 13.45
C ASN A 257 3.40 9.48 12.84
N GLY A 258 2.80 8.31 12.71
CA GLY A 258 3.44 7.13 12.16
C GLY A 258 2.78 6.64 10.88
N PRO A 259 3.03 5.39 10.49
CA PRO A 259 2.45 4.83 9.28
C PRO A 259 0.97 4.43 9.51
N PRO A 260 0.16 4.45 8.43
CA PRO A 260 -1.21 3.97 8.47
C PRO A 260 -1.32 2.46 8.74
N TRP A 261 -0.30 1.66 8.38
CA TRP A 261 -0.16 0.26 8.80
C TRP A 261 1.05 0.13 9.69
N VAL A 262 0.89 -0.38 10.90
CA VAL A 262 2.02 -0.65 11.80
C VAL A 262 2.38 -2.12 11.71
N GLN A 263 3.49 -2.37 11.01
CA GLN A 263 3.96 -3.71 10.71
C GLN A 263 5.40 -3.90 11.20
N GLU A 264 5.68 -5.10 11.69
CA GLU A 264 7.03 -5.60 11.88
C GLU A 264 7.28 -6.81 11.01
N TYR A 265 8.54 -6.98 10.62
CA TYR A 265 8.97 -8.11 9.82
C TYR A 265 10.13 -8.82 10.49
N ARG A 266 10.19 -10.13 10.30
CA ARG A 266 11.33 -10.96 10.69
C ARG A 266 11.46 -12.16 9.77
N VAL A 267 12.67 -12.67 9.67
CA VAL A 267 12.97 -13.93 8.99
C VAL A 267 13.12 -15.02 10.04
N LEU A 268 12.38 -16.09 9.86
CA LEU A 268 12.44 -17.31 10.67
C LEU A 268 13.04 -18.45 9.85
N SER A 269 13.68 -19.40 10.52
CA SER A 269 13.93 -20.73 9.95
C SER A 269 12.61 -21.50 9.86
N LYS A 270 12.56 -22.58 9.06
CA LYS A 270 11.40 -23.49 9.02
C LYS A 270 11.03 -24.09 10.40
N ASP A 271 12.00 -24.16 11.31
CA ASP A 271 11.82 -24.71 12.66
C ASP A 271 11.33 -23.63 13.64
N GLY A 272 11.15 -22.38 13.17
CA GLY A 272 10.65 -21.25 13.94
C GLY A 272 11.72 -20.44 14.66
N GLU A 273 13.01 -20.70 14.42
CA GLU A 273 14.10 -19.92 15.02
C GLU A 273 14.25 -18.56 14.32
N GLU A 274 14.39 -17.48 15.08
CA GLU A 274 14.58 -16.14 14.51
C GLU A 274 15.99 -16.00 13.91
N ILE A 275 16.05 -15.81 12.59
CA ILE A 275 17.30 -15.59 11.84
C ILE A 275 17.63 -14.09 11.81
N PHE A 276 16.64 -13.27 11.48
CA PHE A 276 16.83 -11.82 11.33
C PHE A 276 15.58 -11.05 11.71
N ASN A 277 15.69 -10.19 12.72
CA ASN A 277 14.60 -9.31 13.13
C ASN A 277 14.77 -7.93 12.48
N LEU A 278 13.90 -7.60 11.52
CA LEU A 278 13.91 -6.29 10.88
C LEU A 278 13.24 -5.26 11.79
N GLY A 279 12.33 -5.71 12.66
CA GLY A 279 11.46 -4.86 13.44
C GLY A 279 10.53 -4.05 12.54
N LYS A 280 10.23 -2.82 12.95
CA LYS A 280 9.27 -1.97 12.26
C LYS A 280 9.76 -1.58 10.85
N THR A 281 9.01 -2.01 9.84
CA THR A 281 9.41 -1.97 8.44
C THR A 281 8.23 -1.56 7.57
N ASP A 282 8.46 -0.70 6.57
CA ASP A 282 7.38 -0.17 5.74
C ASP A 282 6.92 -1.19 4.69
N TRP A 283 7.86 -1.97 4.16
CA TRP A 283 7.65 -3.04 3.18
C TRP A 283 8.85 -3.99 3.17
N ALA A 284 8.62 -5.30 3.02
CA ALA A 284 9.65 -6.29 2.74
C ALA A 284 9.10 -7.45 1.89
N ASP A 285 9.94 -8.04 1.04
CA ASP A 285 9.61 -9.22 0.25
C ASP A 285 10.88 -9.97 -0.22
N TRP A 286 10.72 -11.23 -0.65
CA TRP A 286 11.76 -12.00 -1.31
C TRP A 286 11.85 -11.62 -2.79
N ASP A 287 13.08 -11.46 -3.29
CA ASP A 287 13.32 -11.41 -4.72
C ASP A 287 13.44 -12.81 -5.34
N HIS A 288 13.54 -12.86 -6.67
CA HIS A 288 13.62 -14.12 -7.43
C HIS A 288 14.85 -14.98 -7.12
N ASN A 289 15.85 -14.43 -6.45
CA ASN A 289 17.08 -15.13 -6.05
C ASN A 289 17.09 -15.48 -4.56
N GLY A 290 16.00 -15.22 -3.82
CA GLY A 290 15.92 -15.42 -2.38
C GLY A 290 16.69 -14.36 -1.56
N ASP A 291 17.04 -13.22 -2.17
CA ASP A 291 17.50 -12.05 -1.43
C ASP A 291 16.30 -11.36 -0.77
N LEU A 292 16.50 -10.88 0.45
CA LEU A 292 15.48 -10.10 1.15
C LEU A 292 15.58 -8.63 0.73
N LEU A 293 14.51 -8.11 0.15
CA LEU A 293 14.38 -6.68 -0.18
C LEU A 293 13.46 -6.03 0.85
N PHE A 294 13.83 -4.86 1.37
CA PHE A 294 12.99 -4.17 2.34
C PHE A 294 13.22 -2.66 2.36
N SER A 295 12.29 -1.95 3.00
CA SER A 295 12.36 -0.51 3.18
C SER A 295 12.12 -0.09 4.62
N GLN A 296 12.97 0.79 5.11
CA GLN A 296 12.90 1.35 6.45
C GLN A 296 13.33 2.80 6.43
N LYS A 297 12.55 3.66 7.10
CA LYS A 297 12.91 5.07 7.34
C LYS A 297 13.25 5.84 6.04
N GLY A 298 12.60 5.51 4.93
CA GLY A 298 12.84 6.15 3.64
C GLY A 298 14.06 5.63 2.87
N CYS A 299 14.67 4.52 3.30
CA CYS A 299 15.77 3.86 2.60
C CYS A 299 15.33 2.49 2.06
N ILE A 300 15.97 2.04 0.98
CA ILE A 300 15.85 0.68 0.44
C ILE A 300 17.10 -0.12 0.81
N TYR A 301 16.88 -1.36 1.19
CA TYR A 301 17.93 -2.32 1.56
C TYR A 301 17.75 -3.63 0.81
N ARG A 302 18.87 -4.32 0.60
CA ARG A 302 18.93 -5.70 0.14
C ARG A 302 19.82 -6.48 1.09
N ALA A 303 19.31 -7.58 1.65
CA ALA A 303 20.11 -8.56 2.35
C ALA A 303 20.26 -9.80 1.46
N LYS A 304 21.51 -10.17 1.17
CA LYS A 304 21.79 -11.30 0.29
C LYS A 304 21.38 -12.62 0.94
N SER A 305 20.87 -13.55 0.15
CA SER A 305 20.39 -14.85 0.63
C SER A 305 21.43 -15.59 1.51
N GLU A 306 22.71 -15.46 1.19
CA GLU A 306 23.84 -16.04 1.92
C GLU A 306 24.20 -15.31 3.23
N ASN A 307 23.72 -14.08 3.44
CA ASN A 307 24.01 -13.27 4.62
C ASN A 307 22.90 -12.25 4.92
N LEU A 308 21.73 -12.76 5.34
CA LEU A 308 20.55 -11.95 5.62
C LEU A 308 20.74 -10.92 6.75
N CYS A 309 21.65 -11.19 7.69
CA CYS A 309 21.86 -10.34 8.86
C CYS A 309 22.77 -9.12 8.59
N ASN A 310 23.30 -8.97 7.36
CA ASN A 310 24.14 -7.85 6.97
C ASN A 310 23.57 -7.14 5.73
N PRO A 311 22.42 -6.47 5.86
CA PRO A 311 21.78 -5.79 4.74
C PRO A 311 22.62 -4.63 4.22
N LYS A 312 22.69 -4.50 2.89
CA LYS A 312 23.29 -3.35 2.21
C LYS A 312 22.21 -2.30 1.96
N GLN A 313 22.45 -1.06 2.39
CA GLN A 313 21.64 0.07 1.95
C GLN A 313 21.92 0.36 0.48
N LEU A 314 20.88 0.38 -0.34
CA LEU A 314 20.97 0.62 -1.77
C LEU A 314 20.73 2.08 -2.14
N ILE A 315 19.73 2.71 -1.52
CA ILE A 315 19.39 4.12 -1.74
C ILE A 315 18.76 4.74 -0.49
N ASP A 316 19.00 6.03 -0.31
CA ASP A 316 18.33 6.88 0.68
C ASP A 316 17.44 7.90 -0.06
N LEU A 317 16.13 7.83 0.15
CA LEU A 317 15.13 8.69 -0.50
C LEU A 317 14.56 9.75 0.45
N THR A 318 15.12 9.91 1.65
CA THR A 318 14.63 10.88 2.65
C THR A 318 14.75 12.32 2.16
N SER A 319 15.82 12.63 1.41
CA SER A 319 16.11 13.96 0.86
C SER A 319 15.48 14.23 -0.51
N SER A 320 14.74 13.27 -1.07
CA SER A 320 14.11 13.44 -2.39
C SER A 320 13.09 14.57 -2.39
N GLN A 321 13.27 15.51 -3.33
CA GLN A 321 12.39 16.66 -3.51
C GLN A 321 11.58 16.52 -4.79
N PHE A 322 10.37 17.06 -4.78
CA PHE A 322 9.52 17.12 -5.97
C PHE A 322 10.26 17.74 -7.14
N SER A 323 10.23 17.06 -8.28
CA SER A 323 10.69 17.59 -9.56
C SER A 323 9.63 17.28 -10.64
N PRO A 324 9.18 18.27 -11.43
CA PRO A 324 8.23 18.01 -12.49
C PRO A 324 8.91 17.18 -13.59
N VAL A 325 8.48 15.93 -13.73
CA VAL A 325 8.96 15.00 -14.77
C VAL A 325 7.80 14.68 -15.71
N SER A 326 8.01 14.91 -17.00
CA SER A 326 7.07 14.50 -18.05
C SER A 326 7.43 13.13 -18.60
N ALA A 327 6.43 12.30 -18.87
CA ALA A 327 6.64 11.04 -19.57
C ALA A 327 7.06 11.28 -21.02
N PRO A 328 8.11 10.61 -21.54
CA PRO A 328 8.41 10.56 -22.97
C PRO A 328 7.25 9.97 -23.78
N GLU A 329 7.23 10.21 -25.09
CA GLU A 329 6.11 9.82 -25.96
C GLU A 329 5.82 8.31 -25.95
N GLU A 330 6.85 7.47 -25.91
CA GLU A 330 6.72 6.01 -25.83
C GLU A 330 6.02 5.50 -24.55
N PHE A 331 5.96 6.31 -23.50
CA PHE A 331 5.27 5.98 -22.24
C PHE A 331 3.81 6.47 -22.20
N ARG A 332 3.34 7.15 -23.26
CA ARG A 332 1.98 7.71 -23.35
C ARG A 332 1.03 6.86 -24.20
N ASN A 333 1.54 5.79 -24.80
CA ASN A 333 0.80 4.87 -25.64
C ASN A 333 1.00 3.44 -25.12
N TRP A 334 0.10 2.52 -25.50
CA TRP A 334 0.21 1.09 -25.18
C TRP A 334 1.47 0.45 -25.74
#